data_AF-A8I392-F1
#
_entry.id   AF-A8I392-F1
#
_cell.length_a   1.000
_cell.length_b   1.000
_cell.length_c   1.000
_cell.angle_alpha   90.00
_cell.angle_beta   90.00
_cell.angle_gamma   90.00
#
_symmetry.space_group_name_H-M   'P 1'
#
loop_
_entity.id
_entity.type
_entity.pdbx_description
1 polymer ?
#
loop_
_entity_poly.entity_id
_entity_poly.type
_entity_poly.pdbx_seq_one_letter_code
_entity_poly.pdbx_strand_id
1 'polypeptide(L)'
;MAVSHPLLSPQGPWQKEEGEKVEEGEKLQQELNDIGAEIARVSAQAESAKDAEDKRYFREKELMLRKKELMLLEARGSLPAAAGAAAGQGTAQAGAATGLGVGSAPGDVVLERLEQLKLELGEQAKQLKLELGEIREEIRDQSQFVRVLMQGEFTATSSKDSTPYRENAFRYYGYSASPKTVQCMVTGEHMPIASIKAGHIFRQGWNRGFLPLLGVTSVHDPRNIILVRTEVETAFDRFELAIIPQNENGVECYQIYVLKESLLLNPREQFIGTGDTAKSDTHKWKDVHTKYLHVAGDNLPARRLLAFHAHHAIKHAVSAGWQKPGEVIVSQAGWVSPGYDRELMRKYLEGAVTSEGLLIAASEDNQSQ
;
A
#
# COMPACT_ATOMS: atom_id res chain seq x y z
N MET A 1 -23.37 -70.26 -58.02
CA MET A 1 -23.13 -69.71 -56.67
C MET A 1 -22.28 -68.46 -56.83
N ALA A 2 -22.90 -67.28 -56.82
CA ALA A 2 -22.19 -66.00 -56.85
C ALA A 2 -22.40 -65.36 -55.47
N VAL A 3 -21.32 -65.25 -54.70
CA VAL A 3 -21.31 -64.67 -53.36
C VAL A 3 -21.08 -63.18 -53.50
N SER A 4 -22.11 -62.40 -53.22
CA SER A 4 -22.09 -60.94 -53.15
C SER A 4 -21.36 -60.49 -51.88
N HIS A 5 -20.16 -59.92 -52.05
CA HIS A 5 -19.44 -59.20 -50.99
C HIS A 5 -19.93 -57.75 -50.89
N PRO A 6 -20.23 -57.25 -49.68
CA PRO A 6 -20.59 -55.85 -49.49
C PRO A 6 -19.34 -54.96 -49.58
N LEU A 7 -19.43 -53.93 -50.43
CA LEU A 7 -18.46 -52.84 -50.52
C LEU A 7 -18.52 -52.02 -49.22
N LEU A 8 -17.57 -52.25 -48.32
CA LEU A 8 -17.26 -51.32 -47.22
C LEU A 8 -16.59 -50.08 -47.81
N SER A 9 -17.32 -48.98 -47.88
CA SER A 9 -16.76 -47.66 -48.17
C SER A 9 -15.72 -47.30 -47.10
N PRO A 10 -14.48 -46.92 -47.48
CA PRO A 10 -13.50 -46.45 -46.52
C PRO A 10 -13.99 -45.09 -45.98
N GLN A 11 -14.30 -45.02 -44.69
CA GLN A 11 -14.44 -43.74 -44.00
C GLN A 11 -13.08 -43.03 -44.09
N GLY A 12 -13.03 -41.97 -44.90
CA GLY A 12 -11.81 -41.19 -45.10
C GLY A 12 -11.39 -40.48 -43.80
N PRO A 13 -10.10 -40.17 -43.62
CA PRO A 13 -9.55 -39.50 -42.43
C PRO A 13 -10.24 -38.17 -42.08
N TRP A 14 -10.91 -37.54 -43.05
CA TRP A 14 -11.66 -36.29 -42.90
C TRP A 14 -12.91 -36.39 -42.01
N GLN A 15 -13.57 -37.55 -41.95
CA GLN A 15 -14.78 -37.71 -41.12
C GLN A 15 -14.48 -37.84 -39.62
N LYS A 16 -13.26 -38.23 -39.23
CA LYS A 16 -12.84 -38.26 -37.82
C LYS A 16 -12.55 -36.86 -37.28
N GLU A 17 -11.91 -36.00 -38.08
CA GLU A 17 -11.57 -34.64 -37.68
C GLU A 17 -12.79 -33.73 -37.49
N GLU A 18 -13.87 -33.94 -38.23
CA GLU A 18 -15.12 -33.18 -38.04
C GLU A 18 -15.87 -33.60 -36.77
N GLY A 19 -15.85 -34.90 -36.43
CA GLY A 19 -16.46 -35.41 -35.19
C GLY A 19 -15.76 -34.89 -33.93
N GLU A 20 -14.43 -34.89 -33.91
CA GLU A 20 -13.64 -34.38 -32.78
C GLU A 20 -13.85 -32.87 -32.54
N LYS A 21 -14.01 -32.08 -33.60
CA LYS A 21 -14.26 -30.62 -33.48
C LYS A 21 -15.64 -30.28 -32.92
N VAL A 22 -16.65 -31.08 -33.23
CA VAL A 22 -18.01 -30.89 -32.69
C VAL A 22 -18.03 -31.23 -31.20
N GLU A 23 -17.37 -32.32 -30.79
CA GLU A 23 -17.27 -32.74 -29.39
C GLU A 23 -16.49 -31.71 -28.55
N GLU A 24 -15.43 -31.12 -29.09
CA GLU A 24 -14.67 -30.04 -28.43
C GLU A 24 -15.52 -28.77 -28.25
N GLY A 25 -16.33 -28.41 -29.25
CA GLY A 25 -17.25 -27.28 -29.19
C GLY A 25 -18.36 -27.45 -28.12
N GLU A 26 -18.94 -28.65 -28.01
CA GLU A 26 -19.94 -28.97 -26.99
C GLU A 26 -19.34 -28.93 -25.58
N LYS A 27 -18.12 -29.46 -25.41
CA LYS A 27 -17.39 -29.41 -24.14
C LYS A 27 -17.11 -27.98 -23.68
N LEU A 28 -16.64 -27.11 -24.59
CA LEU A 28 -16.42 -25.69 -24.27
C LEU A 28 -17.72 -24.96 -23.93
N GLN A 29 -18.83 -25.28 -24.60
CA GLN A 29 -20.14 -24.71 -24.27
C GLN A 29 -20.63 -25.14 -22.88
N GLN A 30 -20.40 -26.39 -22.50
CA GLN A 30 -20.75 -26.88 -21.16
C GLN A 30 -19.90 -26.19 -20.09
N GLU A 31 -18.58 -26.07 -20.29
CA GLU A 31 -17.69 -25.37 -19.35
C GLU A 31 -18.07 -23.89 -19.18
N LEU A 32 -18.48 -23.21 -20.27
CA LEU A 32 -19.01 -21.84 -20.20
C LEU A 32 -20.28 -21.74 -19.35
N ASN A 33 -21.21 -22.69 -19.51
CA ASN A 33 -22.45 -22.71 -18.71
C ASN A 33 -22.14 -22.91 -17.21
N ASP A 34 -21.21 -23.82 -16.90
CA ASP A 34 -20.82 -24.13 -15.53
C ASP A 34 -20.14 -22.93 -14.85
N ILE A 35 -19.25 -22.22 -15.58
CA ILE A 35 -18.60 -21.00 -15.09
C ILE A 35 -19.61 -19.88 -14.91
N GLY A 36 -20.55 -19.69 -15.85
CA GLY A 36 -21.61 -18.69 -15.71
C GLY A 36 -22.45 -18.92 -14.45
N ALA A 37 -22.78 -20.18 -14.15
CA ALA A 37 -23.49 -20.55 -12.93
C ALA A 37 -22.66 -20.31 -11.66
N GLU A 38 -21.34 -20.55 -11.70
CA GLU A 38 -20.46 -20.27 -10.57
C GLU A 38 -20.29 -18.77 -10.31
N ILE A 39 -20.15 -17.95 -11.37
CA ILE A 39 -20.11 -16.49 -11.27
C ILE A 39 -21.36 -15.97 -10.55
N ALA A 40 -22.56 -16.37 -11.01
CA ALA A 40 -23.81 -15.93 -10.40
C ALA A 40 -23.88 -16.28 -8.89
N ARG A 41 -23.37 -17.45 -8.52
CA ARG A 41 -23.30 -17.88 -7.12
C ARG A 41 -22.33 -17.03 -6.30
N VAL A 42 -21.13 -16.78 -6.84
CA VAL A 42 -20.08 -16.01 -6.15
C VAL A 42 -20.48 -14.54 -6.01
N SER A 43 -21.13 -13.95 -7.01
CA SER A 43 -21.66 -12.58 -6.92
C SER A 43 -22.70 -12.45 -5.81
N ALA A 44 -23.64 -13.41 -5.70
CA ALA A 44 -24.61 -13.41 -4.60
C ALA A 44 -23.95 -13.57 -3.22
N GLN A 45 -22.84 -14.32 -3.12
CA GLN A 45 -22.05 -14.44 -1.90
C GLN A 45 -21.33 -13.12 -1.56
N ALA A 46 -20.77 -12.42 -2.56
CA ALA A 46 -20.15 -11.12 -2.38
C ALA A 46 -21.14 -10.07 -1.86
N GLU A 47 -22.38 -10.08 -2.34
CA GLU A 47 -23.42 -9.14 -1.89
C GLU A 47 -23.92 -9.44 -0.47
N SER A 48 -24.01 -10.72 -0.11
CA SER A 48 -24.52 -11.17 1.20
C SER A 48 -23.46 -11.23 2.31
N ALA A 49 -22.17 -11.13 1.97
CA ALA A 49 -21.08 -11.11 2.94
C ALA A 49 -21.19 -9.92 3.92
N LYS A 50 -20.89 -10.15 5.20
CA LYS A 50 -21.08 -9.17 6.28
C LYS A 50 -19.84 -8.33 6.54
N ASP A 51 -18.66 -8.93 6.53
CA ASP A 51 -17.40 -8.23 6.71
C ASP A 51 -16.75 -7.84 5.37
N ALA A 52 -15.80 -6.91 5.43
CA ALA A 52 -15.14 -6.36 4.26
C ALA A 52 -14.13 -7.32 3.62
N GLU A 53 -13.59 -8.27 4.38
CA GLU A 53 -12.56 -9.20 3.91
C GLU A 53 -13.20 -10.31 3.07
N ASP A 54 -14.32 -10.87 3.52
CA ASP A 54 -15.14 -11.81 2.77
C ASP A 54 -15.67 -11.19 1.47
N LYS A 55 -16.12 -9.93 1.52
CA LYS A 55 -16.53 -9.19 0.30
C LYS A 55 -15.40 -9.09 -0.70
N ARG A 56 -14.18 -8.79 -0.22
CA ARG A 56 -13.00 -8.70 -1.08
C ARG A 56 -12.66 -10.07 -1.68
N TYR A 57 -12.68 -11.12 -0.87
CA TYR A 57 -12.43 -12.49 -1.30
C TYR A 57 -13.39 -12.95 -2.40
N PHE A 58 -14.71 -12.76 -2.22
CA PHE A 58 -15.68 -13.17 -3.23
C PHE A 58 -15.59 -12.34 -4.52
N ARG A 59 -15.28 -11.05 -4.43
CA ARG A 59 -15.05 -10.20 -5.61
C ARG A 59 -13.82 -10.64 -6.41
N GLU A 60 -12.73 -11.00 -5.72
CA GLU A 60 -11.52 -11.52 -6.37
C GLU A 60 -11.79 -12.87 -7.04
N LYS A 61 -12.57 -13.74 -6.38
CA LYS A 61 -13.00 -15.02 -6.96
C LYS A 61 -13.88 -14.82 -8.20
N GLU A 62 -14.82 -13.88 -8.17
CA GLU A 62 -15.66 -13.54 -9.33
C GLU A 62 -14.81 -13.09 -10.52
N LEU A 63 -13.83 -12.21 -10.28
CA LEU A 63 -12.92 -11.73 -11.32
C LEU A 63 -12.14 -12.87 -12.00
N MET A 64 -11.64 -13.82 -11.20
CA MET A 64 -10.93 -14.99 -11.72
C MET A 64 -11.83 -15.87 -12.60
N LEU A 65 -13.10 -16.04 -12.23
CA LEU A 65 -14.07 -16.78 -13.03
C LEU A 65 -14.42 -16.06 -14.33
N ARG A 66 -14.61 -14.74 -14.30
CA ARG A 66 -14.83 -13.90 -15.50
C ARG A 66 -13.67 -13.97 -16.48
N LYS A 67 -12.43 -13.97 -15.98
CA LYS A 67 -11.24 -14.15 -16.81
C LYS A 67 -11.22 -15.54 -17.47
N LYS A 68 -11.65 -16.58 -16.75
CA LYS A 68 -11.77 -17.94 -17.30
C LYS A 68 -12.87 -18.04 -18.36
N GLU A 69 -14.02 -17.43 -18.12
CA GLU A 69 -15.12 -17.31 -19.09
C GLU A 69 -14.64 -16.68 -20.40
N LEU A 70 -13.87 -15.59 -20.32
CA LEU A 70 -13.31 -14.90 -21.49
C LEU A 70 -12.32 -15.77 -22.26
N MET A 71 -11.40 -16.47 -21.58
CA MET A 71 -10.46 -17.39 -22.25
C MET A 71 -11.17 -18.52 -22.99
N LEU A 72 -12.29 -19.03 -22.45
CA LEU A 72 -13.08 -20.07 -23.11
C LEU A 72 -13.87 -19.52 -24.31
N LEU A 73 -14.37 -18.29 -24.24
CA LEU A 73 -14.99 -17.62 -25.39
C LEU A 73 -13.99 -17.36 -26.52
N GLU A 74 -12.76 -16.96 -26.19
CA GLU A 74 -11.67 -16.81 -27.16
C GLU A 74 -11.28 -18.16 -27.79
N ALA A 75 -11.13 -19.21 -26.98
CA ALA A 75 -10.87 -20.56 -27.46
C ALA A 75 -11.97 -21.03 -28.43
N ARG A 76 -13.23 -20.78 -28.08
CA ARG A 76 -14.37 -21.12 -28.94
C ARG A 76 -14.42 -20.28 -30.22
N GLY A 77 -14.10 -19.00 -30.16
CA GLY A 77 -14.03 -18.11 -31.33
C GLY A 77 -12.87 -18.44 -32.27
N SER A 78 -11.82 -19.09 -31.76
CA SER A 78 -10.67 -19.55 -32.54
C SER A 78 -10.90 -20.90 -33.25
N LEU A 79 -11.99 -21.60 -32.95
CA LEU A 79 -12.38 -22.80 -33.69
C LEU A 79 -12.84 -22.39 -35.11
N PRO A 80 -12.26 -22.97 -36.18
CA PRO A 80 -12.71 -22.68 -37.53
C PRO A 80 -14.18 -23.06 -37.65
N ALA A 81 -15.01 -22.11 -38.11
CA ALA A 81 -16.42 -22.34 -38.37
C ALA A 81 -16.56 -23.54 -39.31
N ALA A 82 -16.91 -24.71 -38.75
CA ALA A 82 -17.22 -25.88 -39.53
C ALA A 82 -18.43 -25.54 -40.41
N ALA A 83 -18.20 -25.51 -41.71
CA ALA A 83 -19.13 -25.03 -42.71
C ALA A 83 -20.41 -25.88 -42.73
N GLY A 84 -21.49 -25.32 -42.19
CA GLY A 84 -22.86 -25.76 -42.43
C GLY A 84 -23.53 -24.88 -43.49
N ALA A 85 -22.97 -24.81 -44.70
CA ALA A 85 -23.61 -24.14 -45.83
C ALA A 85 -23.43 -24.94 -47.13
N ALA A 86 -24.15 -26.04 -47.20
CA ALA A 86 -24.60 -26.70 -48.43
C ALA A 86 -26.04 -27.16 -48.15
N ALA A 87 -27.04 -27.10 -49.03
CA ALA A 87 -27.23 -26.57 -50.36
C ALA A 87 -28.75 -26.64 -50.60
N GLY A 88 -29.34 -25.72 -51.38
CA GLY A 88 -30.77 -25.81 -51.69
C GLY A 88 -31.31 -24.75 -52.64
N GLN A 89 -30.86 -24.75 -53.89
CA GLN A 89 -31.59 -24.13 -55.00
C GLN A 89 -32.88 -24.91 -55.27
N GLY A 90 -34.01 -24.19 -55.34
CA GLY A 90 -35.29 -24.71 -55.79
C GLY A 90 -36.22 -23.57 -56.18
N THR A 91 -36.33 -23.33 -57.49
CA THR A 91 -37.22 -22.36 -58.15
C THR A 91 -38.70 -22.71 -57.98
N ALA A 92 -39.56 -21.72 -57.69
CA ALA A 92 -40.78 -21.38 -58.46
C ALA A 92 -41.78 -20.48 -57.67
N GLN A 93 -42.05 -19.31 -58.28
CA GLN A 93 -43.39 -18.79 -58.63
C GLN A 93 -44.37 -18.26 -57.55
N ALA A 94 -44.52 -16.92 -57.61
CA ALA A 94 -45.74 -16.08 -57.56
C ALA A 94 -46.88 -16.35 -56.54
N GLY A 95 -47.22 -15.30 -55.79
CA GLY A 95 -48.52 -15.15 -55.14
C GLY A 95 -48.57 -13.94 -54.22
N ALA A 96 -49.37 -12.94 -54.58
CA ALA A 96 -49.56 -11.67 -53.87
C ALA A 96 -50.25 -11.80 -52.50
N ALA A 97 -50.03 -10.80 -51.64
CA ALA A 97 -51.04 -10.02 -50.89
C ALA A 97 -50.66 -9.70 -49.42
N THR A 98 -50.53 -8.39 -49.18
CA THR A 98 -50.99 -7.62 -48.01
C THR A 98 -50.74 -8.13 -46.58
N GLY A 99 -49.95 -7.36 -45.81
CA GLY A 99 -49.96 -7.40 -44.35
C GLY A 99 -48.82 -6.59 -43.73
N LEU A 100 -48.95 -5.25 -43.68
CA LEU A 100 -48.08 -4.38 -42.89
C LEU A 100 -48.36 -4.59 -41.40
N GLY A 101 -47.70 -5.58 -40.80
CA GLY A 101 -47.48 -5.67 -39.36
C GLY A 101 -46.03 -5.29 -39.09
N VAL A 102 -45.80 -4.13 -38.47
CA VAL A 102 -44.49 -3.74 -37.93
C VAL A 102 -44.22 -4.62 -36.71
N GLY A 103 -43.85 -5.87 -36.94
CA GLY A 103 -43.17 -6.69 -35.96
C GLY A 103 -41.69 -6.40 -36.10
N SER A 104 -41.12 -5.64 -35.16
CA SER A 104 -39.67 -5.57 -35.01
C SER A 104 -39.13 -7.00 -34.99
N ALA A 105 -38.29 -7.32 -35.96
CA ALA A 105 -37.71 -8.64 -36.07
C ALA A 105 -36.93 -8.91 -34.76
N PRO A 106 -36.96 -10.13 -34.21
CA PRO A 106 -36.21 -10.48 -33.01
C PRO A 106 -34.70 -10.18 -33.12
N GLY A 107 -34.17 -9.98 -34.34
CA GLY A 107 -32.81 -9.52 -34.58
C GLY A 107 -32.51 -8.08 -34.18
N ASP A 108 -33.49 -7.16 -34.25
CA ASP A 108 -33.26 -5.74 -33.93
C ASP A 108 -33.12 -5.50 -32.42
N VAL A 109 -33.93 -6.21 -31.61
CA VAL A 109 -33.83 -6.19 -30.14
C VAL A 109 -32.53 -6.84 -29.67
N VAL A 110 -32.06 -7.87 -30.39
CA VAL A 110 -30.78 -8.53 -30.10
C VAL A 110 -29.61 -7.59 -30.42
N LEU A 111 -29.66 -6.84 -31.51
CA LEU A 111 -28.62 -5.88 -31.87
C LEU A 111 -28.49 -4.75 -30.83
N GLU A 112 -29.60 -4.16 -30.42
CA GLU A 112 -29.64 -3.08 -29.43
C GLU A 112 -29.10 -3.55 -28.07
N ARG A 113 -29.44 -4.79 -27.67
CA ARG A 113 -28.90 -5.40 -26.45
C ARG A 113 -27.39 -5.67 -26.55
N LEU A 114 -26.89 -6.00 -27.74
CA LEU A 114 -25.47 -6.27 -28.00
C LEU A 114 -24.64 -4.99 -27.97
N GLU A 115 -25.18 -3.86 -28.45
CA GLU A 115 -24.56 -2.54 -28.33
C GLU A 115 -24.50 -2.05 -26.89
N GLN A 116 -25.58 -2.26 -26.13
CA GLN A 116 -25.64 -1.92 -24.70
C GLN A 116 -24.62 -2.70 -23.87
N LEU A 117 -24.50 -4.02 -24.13
CA LEU A 117 -23.48 -4.86 -23.49
C LEU A 117 -22.05 -4.43 -23.85
N LYS A 118 -21.79 -3.99 -25.08
CA LYS A 118 -20.46 -3.47 -25.48
C LYS A 118 -20.08 -2.20 -24.69
N LEU A 119 -21.05 -1.32 -24.46
CA LEU A 119 -20.85 -0.10 -23.67
C LEU A 119 -20.54 -0.42 -22.21
N GLU A 120 -21.35 -1.27 -21.58
CA GLU A 120 -21.15 -1.71 -20.20
C GLU A 120 -19.80 -2.41 -20.01
N LEU A 121 -19.41 -3.29 -20.95
CA LEU A 121 -18.11 -3.97 -20.91
C LEU A 121 -16.95 -2.98 -21.07
N GLY A 122 -17.12 -1.94 -21.88
CA GLY A 122 -16.13 -0.87 -22.08
C GLY A 122 -15.91 -0.02 -20.82
N GLU A 123 -16.99 0.28 -20.08
CA GLU A 123 -16.90 0.97 -18.79
C GLU A 123 -16.28 0.09 -17.71
N GLN A 124 -16.71 -1.17 -17.61
CA GLN A 124 -16.10 -2.14 -16.70
C GLN A 124 -14.62 -2.33 -16.98
N ALA A 125 -14.21 -2.44 -18.25
CA ALA A 125 -12.80 -2.56 -18.63
C ALA A 125 -11.98 -1.32 -18.26
N LYS A 126 -12.55 -0.11 -18.34
CA LYS A 126 -11.88 1.12 -17.87
C LYS A 126 -11.72 1.13 -16.35
N GLN A 127 -12.76 0.75 -15.61
CA GLN A 127 -12.73 0.64 -14.16
C GLN A 127 -11.67 -0.36 -13.71
N LEU A 128 -11.67 -1.55 -14.30
CA LEU A 128 -10.70 -2.62 -14.01
C LEU A 128 -9.27 -2.21 -14.36
N LYS A 129 -9.07 -1.42 -15.42
CA LYS A 129 -7.75 -0.90 -15.79
C LYS A 129 -7.24 0.16 -14.78
N LEU A 130 -8.15 0.92 -14.17
CA LEU A 130 -7.82 1.85 -13.10
C LEU A 130 -7.42 1.09 -11.82
N GLU A 131 -8.24 0.11 -11.41
CA GLU A 131 -7.97 -0.75 -10.26
C GLU A 131 -6.70 -1.59 -10.45
N LEU A 132 -6.46 -2.15 -11.64
CA LEU A 132 -5.19 -2.80 -12.00
C LEU A 132 -4.02 -1.83 -11.96
N GLY A 133 -4.23 -0.56 -12.28
CA GLY A 133 -3.23 0.49 -12.11
C GLY A 133 -2.83 0.64 -10.65
N GLU A 134 -3.81 0.80 -9.76
CA GLU A 134 -3.60 0.91 -8.31
C GLU A 134 -2.95 -0.33 -7.71
N ILE A 135 -3.42 -1.53 -8.07
CA ILE A 135 -2.83 -2.80 -7.64
C ILE A 135 -1.41 -2.98 -8.18
N ARG A 136 -1.11 -2.50 -9.39
CA ARG A 136 0.23 -2.61 -9.97
C ARG A 136 1.22 -1.63 -9.33
N GLU A 137 0.76 -0.45 -8.94
CA GLU A 137 1.52 0.46 -8.09
C GLU A 137 1.75 -0.18 -6.71
N GLU A 138 0.74 -0.82 -6.11
CA GLU A 138 0.84 -1.54 -4.84
C GLU A 138 1.81 -2.74 -4.90
N ILE A 139 1.72 -3.56 -5.96
CA ILE A 139 2.65 -4.67 -6.21
C ILE A 139 4.06 -4.14 -6.45
N ARG A 140 4.23 -3.02 -7.14
CA ARG A 140 5.56 -2.41 -7.34
C ARG A 140 6.15 -1.95 -6.00
N ASP A 141 5.34 -1.35 -5.14
CA ASP A 141 5.75 -0.92 -3.81
C ASP A 141 6.07 -2.13 -2.91
N GLN A 142 5.29 -3.22 -3.00
CA GLN A 142 5.57 -4.50 -2.35
C GLN A 142 6.78 -5.26 -2.95
N SER A 143 7.06 -5.08 -4.23
CA SER A 143 8.22 -5.70 -4.89
C SER A 143 9.51 -4.98 -4.50
N GLN A 144 9.45 -3.65 -4.34
CA GLN A 144 10.54 -2.88 -3.71
C GLN A 144 10.76 -3.33 -2.26
N PHE A 145 9.68 -3.60 -1.52
CA PHE A 145 9.70 -4.14 -0.17
C PHE A 145 10.44 -5.50 -0.08
N VAL A 146 10.15 -6.46 -0.96
CA VAL A 146 10.85 -7.76 -1.00
C VAL A 146 12.31 -7.61 -1.44
N ARG A 147 12.59 -6.70 -2.39
CA ARG A 147 13.95 -6.47 -2.89
C ARG A 147 14.88 -5.88 -1.84
N VAL A 148 14.40 -4.95 -1.02
CA VAL A 148 15.12 -4.37 0.11
C VAL A 148 15.39 -5.41 1.21
N LEU A 149 14.46 -6.34 1.44
CA LEU A 149 14.64 -7.44 2.39
C LEU A 149 15.66 -8.50 1.92
N MET A 150 15.77 -8.72 0.60
CA MET A 150 16.62 -9.79 0.04
C MET A 150 18.04 -9.35 -0.35
N GLN A 151 18.28 -8.07 -0.65
CA GLN A 151 19.57 -7.58 -1.15
C GLN A 151 20.43 -6.97 -0.05
N GLY A 152 20.69 -7.73 1.03
CA GLY A 152 21.54 -7.35 2.15
C GLY A 152 23.01 -7.09 1.78
N GLU A 153 23.29 -6.04 1.00
CA GLU A 153 24.61 -5.46 0.84
C GLU A 153 24.72 -4.20 1.69
N PHE A 154 25.20 -4.45 2.90
CA PHE A 154 25.50 -3.46 3.90
C PHE A 154 26.80 -2.76 3.53
N THR A 155 26.69 -1.50 3.13
CA THR A 155 27.81 -0.56 3.23
C THR A 155 27.34 0.64 4.04
N ALA A 156 27.96 0.81 5.21
CA ALA A 156 27.88 2.05 5.99
C ALA A 156 28.60 3.15 5.19
N THR A 157 27.89 3.78 4.26
CA THR A 157 28.38 4.99 3.63
C THR A 157 27.98 6.18 4.50
N SER A 158 28.91 6.58 5.37
CA SER A 158 28.99 7.94 5.90
C SER A 158 29.10 8.89 4.72
N SER A 159 27.98 9.39 4.21
CA SER A 159 28.01 10.41 3.18
C SER A 159 28.04 11.78 3.82
N LYS A 160 29.18 12.46 3.62
CA LYS A 160 29.31 13.91 3.62
C LYS A 160 28.45 14.48 2.48
N ASP A 161 27.15 14.21 2.48
CA ASP A 161 26.25 14.72 1.46
C ASP A 161 26.05 16.21 1.71
N SER A 162 26.69 16.99 0.85
CA SER A 162 26.67 18.45 0.75
C SER A 162 25.30 19.01 0.37
N THR A 163 24.23 18.21 0.42
CA THR A 163 22.89 18.66 0.12
C THR A 163 22.47 19.66 1.19
N PRO A 164 21.95 20.86 0.83
CA PRO A 164 21.45 21.82 1.80
C PRO A 164 20.09 21.34 2.37
N TYR A 165 20.08 20.18 3.02
CA TYR A 165 18.88 19.54 3.58
C TYR A 165 18.16 20.47 4.54
N ARG A 166 18.91 21.31 5.25
CA ARG A 166 18.39 22.34 6.14
C ARG A 166 17.55 23.38 5.39
N GLU A 167 18.03 23.87 4.24
CA GLU A 167 17.27 24.82 3.41
C GLU A 167 16.03 24.18 2.81
N ASN A 168 16.14 22.92 2.39
CA ASN A 168 15.00 22.16 1.86
C ASN A 168 13.94 21.92 2.94
N ALA A 169 14.33 21.63 4.17
CA ALA A 169 13.43 21.53 5.31
C ALA A 169 12.72 22.86 5.59
N PHE A 170 13.45 23.99 5.56
CA PHE A 170 12.81 25.31 5.72
C PHE A 170 11.75 25.57 4.65
N ARG A 171 12.08 25.35 3.36
CA ARG A 171 11.11 25.49 2.27
C ARG A 171 9.91 24.57 2.44
N TYR A 172 10.15 23.33 2.85
CA TYR A 172 9.09 22.34 3.09
C TYR A 172 8.09 22.84 4.13
N TYR A 173 8.56 23.43 5.24
CA TYR A 173 7.70 24.01 6.28
C TYR A 173 7.26 25.47 5.98
N GLY A 174 7.29 25.89 4.72
CA GLY A 174 6.75 27.19 4.29
C GLY A 174 7.63 28.41 4.58
N TYR A 175 8.88 28.22 4.98
CA TYR A 175 9.84 29.32 5.17
C TYR A 175 10.59 29.63 3.87
N SER A 176 11.26 30.80 3.84
CA SER A 176 12.30 31.04 2.84
C SER A 176 13.50 30.09 3.06
N ALA A 177 14.42 30.01 2.10
CA ALA A 177 15.62 29.17 2.24
C ALA A 177 16.54 29.63 3.38
N SER A 178 16.51 30.92 3.71
CA SER A 178 17.33 31.58 4.73
C SER A 178 16.46 32.49 5.62
N PRO A 179 15.57 31.89 6.43
CA PRO A 179 14.67 32.66 7.28
C PRO A 179 15.43 33.35 8.40
N LYS A 180 15.01 34.56 8.80
CA LYS A 180 15.56 35.25 9.97
C LYS A 180 15.18 34.53 11.26
N THR A 181 13.91 34.11 11.33
CA THR A 181 13.31 33.42 12.47
C THR A 181 12.53 32.21 12.01
N VAL A 182 12.53 31.16 12.83
CA VAL A 182 11.82 29.90 12.59
C VAL A 182 11.11 29.51 13.88
N GLN A 183 9.89 28.99 13.76
CA GLN A 183 9.15 28.43 14.89
C GLN A 183 9.76 27.10 15.33
N CYS A 184 10.08 26.97 16.62
CA CYS A 184 10.37 25.66 17.22
C CYS A 184 9.09 24.83 17.25
N MET A 185 9.13 23.64 16.66
CA MET A 185 7.95 22.78 16.56
C MET A 185 7.48 22.24 17.91
N VAL A 186 8.37 22.14 18.91
CA VAL A 186 8.02 21.62 20.24
C VAL A 186 7.53 22.70 21.20
N THR A 187 8.13 23.90 21.16
CA THR A 187 7.74 25.00 22.08
C THR A 187 6.75 25.97 21.46
N GLY A 188 6.59 25.97 20.13
CA GLY A 188 5.74 26.92 19.40
C GLY A 188 6.33 28.33 19.27
N GLU A 189 7.51 28.59 19.84
CA GLU A 189 8.14 29.92 19.83
C GLU A 189 8.91 30.20 18.55
N HIS A 190 8.82 31.43 18.05
CA HIS A 190 9.67 31.92 16.96
C HIS A 190 11.02 32.37 17.49
N MET A 191 12.08 31.81 16.92
CA MET A 191 13.45 32.03 17.39
C MET A 191 14.40 32.33 16.24
N PRO A 192 15.53 33.02 16.51
CA PRO A 192 16.57 33.20 15.50
C PRO A 192 17.04 31.86 14.93
N ILE A 193 17.32 31.81 13.63
CA ILE A 193 17.78 30.59 12.93
C ILE A 193 19.00 29.92 13.58
N ALA A 194 19.87 30.70 14.24
CA ALA A 194 21.05 30.18 14.94
C ALA A 194 20.69 29.26 16.13
N SER A 195 19.50 29.43 16.70
CA SER A 195 19.01 28.66 17.86
C SER A 195 18.12 27.48 17.46
N ILE A 196 17.87 27.28 16.16
CA ILE A 196 17.06 26.20 15.62
C ILE A 196 17.94 25.16 14.91
N LYS A 197 17.77 23.91 15.30
CA LYS A 197 18.31 22.72 14.65
C LYS A 197 17.31 22.17 13.64
N ALA A 198 17.85 21.62 12.56
CA ALA A 198 17.13 20.78 11.62
C ALA A 198 17.50 19.32 11.94
N GLY A 199 16.82 18.75 12.94
CA GLY A 199 17.13 17.42 13.46
C GLY A 199 16.50 16.32 12.63
N HIS A 200 17.22 15.23 12.41
CA HIS A 200 16.70 14.04 11.73
C HIS A 200 15.80 13.21 12.65
N ILE A 201 14.63 12.80 12.17
CA ILE A 201 13.73 11.90 12.90
C ILE A 201 14.32 10.48 12.88
N PHE A 202 14.56 9.97 11.67
CA PHE A 202 15.31 8.76 11.40
C PHE A 202 16.79 9.10 11.33
N ARG A 203 17.56 8.58 12.28
CA ARG A 203 18.96 8.95 12.49
C ARG A 203 19.84 8.48 11.35
N GLN A 204 20.89 9.26 11.08
CA GLN A 204 21.85 8.94 10.01
C GLN A 204 22.60 7.62 10.22
N GLY A 205 22.81 7.22 11.47
CA GLY A 205 23.44 5.95 11.82
C GLY A 205 22.52 4.72 11.75
N TRP A 206 21.21 4.91 11.54
CA TRP A 206 20.29 3.80 11.40
C TRP A 206 20.33 3.18 10.01
N ASN A 207 19.94 1.91 9.91
CA ASN A 207 19.99 1.17 8.66
C ASN A 207 19.08 1.81 7.59
N ARG A 208 19.69 2.39 6.56
CA ARG A 208 19.01 3.09 5.46
C ARG A 208 18.03 2.21 4.68
N GLY A 209 18.15 0.87 4.76
CA GLY A 209 17.17 -0.06 4.21
C GLY A 209 15.75 0.13 4.77
N PHE A 210 15.60 0.75 5.94
CA PHE A 210 14.27 1.07 6.48
C PHE A 210 13.60 2.27 5.81
N LEU A 211 14.37 3.17 5.17
CA LEU A 211 13.82 4.42 4.66
C LEU A 211 12.62 4.20 3.72
N PRO A 212 12.70 3.32 2.68
CA PRO A 212 11.56 3.08 1.79
C PRO A 212 10.33 2.55 2.54
N LEU A 213 10.54 1.70 3.55
CA LEU A 213 9.46 1.16 4.40
C LEU A 213 8.77 2.25 5.22
N LEU A 214 9.52 3.30 5.56
CA LEU A 214 9.04 4.47 6.30
C LEU A 214 8.54 5.59 5.37
N GLY A 215 8.45 5.33 4.06
CA GLY A 215 7.85 6.24 3.07
C GLY A 215 8.77 7.33 2.53
N VAL A 216 10.08 7.22 2.76
CA VAL A 216 11.11 8.16 2.27
C VAL A 216 12.23 7.40 1.57
N THR A 217 12.92 8.03 0.62
CA THR A 217 14.03 7.36 -0.10
C THR A 217 15.40 7.86 0.33
N SER A 218 15.45 8.96 1.08
CA SER A 218 16.67 9.61 1.53
C SER A 218 16.57 9.97 3.00
N VAL A 219 17.70 9.83 3.72
CA VAL A 219 17.80 10.33 5.09
C VAL A 219 17.69 11.85 5.15
N HIS A 220 18.02 12.55 4.05
CA HIS A 220 17.91 14.01 3.93
C HIS A 220 16.56 14.47 3.37
N ASP A 221 15.57 13.58 3.24
CA ASP A 221 14.21 13.95 2.87
C ASP A 221 13.66 14.99 3.89
N PRO A 222 13.11 16.13 3.45
CA PRO A 222 12.63 17.16 4.37
C PRO A 222 11.52 16.66 5.32
N ARG A 223 10.78 15.61 4.94
CA ARG A 223 9.79 14.95 5.81
C ARG A 223 10.45 14.17 6.96
N ASN A 224 11.74 13.85 6.86
CA ASN A 224 12.56 13.26 7.91
C ASN A 224 13.19 14.31 8.85
N ILE A 225 12.86 15.59 8.70
CA ILE A 225 13.48 16.67 9.46
C ILE A 225 12.45 17.36 10.35
N ILE A 226 12.81 17.62 11.61
CA ILE A 226 12.06 18.50 12.53
C ILE A 226 12.86 19.76 12.82
N LEU A 227 12.15 20.89 12.95
CA LEU A 227 12.73 22.20 13.26
C LEU A 227 12.53 22.50 14.75
N VAL A 228 13.57 22.28 15.55
CA VAL A 228 13.47 22.36 17.02
C VAL A 228 14.67 23.09 17.60
N ARG A 229 14.56 23.51 18.86
CA ARG A 229 15.70 24.06 19.61
C ARG A 229 16.78 23.00 19.85
N THR A 230 18.01 23.43 20.09
CA THR A 230 19.14 22.53 20.38
C THR A 230 18.86 21.59 21.55
N GLU A 231 18.28 22.10 22.64
CA GLU A 231 18.00 21.30 23.83
C GLU A 231 16.91 20.25 23.58
N VAL A 232 15.93 20.60 22.76
CA VAL A 232 14.87 19.67 22.33
C VAL A 232 15.43 18.59 21.43
N GLU A 233 16.26 18.95 20.44
CA GLU A 233 16.94 17.97 19.57
C GLU A 233 17.80 17.02 20.41
N THR A 234 18.56 17.54 21.37
CA THR A 234 19.38 16.71 22.26
C THR A 234 18.54 15.71 23.06
N ALA A 235 17.40 16.13 23.63
CA ALA A 235 16.50 15.23 24.35
C ALA A 235 15.85 14.19 23.42
N PHE A 236 15.49 14.59 22.20
CA PHE A 236 14.91 13.72 21.18
C PHE A 236 15.91 12.66 20.69
N ASP A 237 17.18 13.04 20.48
CA ASP A 237 18.27 12.14 20.11
C ASP A 237 18.74 11.25 21.26
N ARG A 238 18.42 11.60 22.50
CA ARG A 238 18.64 10.74 23.67
C ARG A 238 17.45 9.87 24.03
N PHE A 239 16.39 9.89 23.22
CA PHE A 239 15.14 9.18 23.50
C PHE A 239 14.48 9.60 24.82
N GLU A 240 14.80 10.79 25.34
CA GLU A 240 14.16 11.35 26.54
C GLU A 240 12.80 11.99 26.18
N LEU A 241 12.55 12.20 24.89
CA LEU A 241 11.32 12.72 24.31
C LEU A 241 10.94 11.91 23.07
N ALA A 242 9.63 11.69 22.89
CA ALA A 242 9.03 11.10 21.69
C ALA A 242 7.93 12.02 21.14
N ILE A 243 7.73 11.96 19.83
CA ILE A 243 6.59 12.61 19.16
C ILE A 243 5.77 11.50 18.54
N ILE A 244 4.53 11.34 19.02
CA ILE A 244 3.66 10.22 18.66
C ILE A 244 2.56 10.72 17.73
N PRO A 245 2.47 10.21 16.50
CA PRO A 245 1.35 10.53 15.63
C PRO A 245 0.04 10.01 16.21
N GLN A 246 -0.99 10.85 16.21
CA GLN A 246 -2.34 10.58 16.65
C GLN A 246 -3.33 10.85 15.52
N ASN A 247 -4.53 10.32 15.69
CA ASN A 247 -5.67 10.67 14.86
C ASN A 247 -6.84 10.98 15.80
N GLU A 248 -7.17 12.27 15.89
CA GLU A 248 -8.24 12.76 16.74
C GLU A 248 -9.37 13.28 15.87
N ASN A 249 -10.54 12.63 15.96
CA ASN A 249 -11.72 13.00 15.18
C ASN A 249 -11.48 13.05 13.65
N GLY A 250 -10.60 12.18 13.13
CA GLY A 250 -10.25 12.15 11.71
C GLY A 250 -9.16 13.15 11.32
N VAL A 251 -8.65 13.94 12.27
CA VAL A 251 -7.57 14.91 12.05
C VAL A 251 -6.25 14.32 12.51
N GLU A 252 -5.26 14.33 11.61
CA GLU A 252 -3.90 13.94 11.93
C GLU A 252 -3.22 15.01 12.79
N CYS A 253 -2.75 14.61 13.98
CA CYS A 253 -2.07 15.50 14.93
C CYS A 253 -0.93 14.74 15.60
N TYR A 254 0.16 15.42 15.98
CA TYR A 254 1.33 14.76 16.55
C TYR A 254 1.52 15.21 18.00
N GLN A 255 1.49 14.29 18.95
CA GLN A 255 1.53 14.61 20.37
C GLN A 255 2.92 14.36 20.95
N ILE A 256 3.41 15.30 21.76
CA ILE A 256 4.74 15.27 22.37
C ILE A 256 4.67 14.54 23.71
N TYR A 257 5.58 13.60 23.93
CA TYR A 257 5.74 12.87 25.19
C TYR A 257 7.16 13.04 25.71
N VAL A 258 7.30 13.68 26.86
CA VAL A 258 8.55 13.66 27.64
C VAL A 258 8.58 12.34 28.41
N LEU A 259 9.50 11.45 28.05
CA LEU A 259 9.58 10.08 28.57
C LEU A 259 10.44 9.98 29.82
N LYS A 260 11.47 10.82 29.95
CA LYS A 260 12.34 10.84 31.13
C LYS A 260 11.73 11.68 32.24
N GLU A 261 11.27 11.03 33.31
CA GLU A 261 10.55 11.67 34.41
C GLU A 261 11.38 12.77 35.12
N SER A 262 12.70 12.66 35.17
CA SER A 262 13.56 13.70 35.75
C SER A 262 13.41 15.05 35.04
N LEU A 263 13.16 15.07 33.73
CA LEU A 263 12.89 16.30 32.99
C LEU A 263 11.58 16.96 33.42
N LEU A 264 10.64 16.23 34.02
CA LEU A 264 9.37 16.77 34.50
C LEU A 264 9.43 17.18 35.97
N LEU A 265 10.16 16.43 36.79
CA LEU A 265 10.12 16.54 38.25
C LEU A 265 11.38 17.16 38.86
N ASN A 266 12.56 16.98 38.27
CA ASN A 266 13.82 17.47 38.84
C ASN A 266 13.96 18.98 38.61
N PRO A 267 14.04 19.81 39.67
CA PRO A 267 14.11 21.26 39.50
C PRO A 267 15.29 21.77 38.68
N ARG A 268 16.37 20.99 38.59
CA ARG A 268 17.59 21.32 37.82
C ARG A 268 17.48 21.00 36.34
N GLU A 269 16.60 20.06 35.96
CA GLU A 269 16.44 19.57 34.59
C GLU A 269 15.11 20.02 33.96
N GLN A 270 14.20 20.61 34.75
CA GLN A 270 12.83 20.92 34.33
C GLN A 270 12.69 21.94 33.18
N PHE A 271 13.78 22.60 32.76
CA PHE A 271 13.78 23.67 31.77
C PHE A 271 14.32 23.21 30.41
N ILE A 272 13.73 23.69 29.33
CA ILE A 272 14.12 23.44 27.93
C ILE A 272 15.23 24.44 27.54
N GLY A 273 16.34 24.44 28.26
CA GLY A 273 17.40 25.43 28.13
C GLY A 273 18.54 25.17 29.11
N THR A 274 19.72 25.74 28.86
CA THR A 274 20.71 25.89 29.92
C THR A 274 20.07 26.77 30.98
N GLY A 275 19.72 26.23 32.15
CA GLY A 275 19.19 26.96 33.32
C GLY A 275 20.17 27.98 33.91
N ASP A 276 21.02 28.56 33.07
CA ASP A 276 21.92 29.64 33.36
C ASP A 276 21.07 30.88 33.62
N THR A 277 21.00 31.26 34.89
CA THR A 277 20.21 32.37 35.44
C THR A 277 20.41 33.71 34.73
N ALA A 278 21.43 33.84 33.87
CA ALA A 278 21.69 35.01 33.04
C ALA A 278 20.80 35.10 31.77
N LYS A 279 20.18 34.00 31.33
CA LYS A 279 19.21 33.98 30.23
C LYS A 279 17.96 33.26 30.72
N SER A 280 16.92 34.03 31.00
CA SER A 280 15.64 33.58 31.56
C SER A 280 14.87 32.69 30.56
N ASP A 281 15.35 31.47 30.33
CA ASP A 281 14.53 30.47 29.67
C ASP A 281 13.52 29.95 30.67
N THR A 282 12.25 30.26 30.42
CA THR A 282 11.14 29.95 31.31
C THR A 282 10.37 28.72 30.87
N HIS A 283 10.68 28.16 29.69
CA HIS A 283 9.98 27.01 29.15
C HIS A 283 10.34 25.74 29.92
N LYS A 284 9.33 25.06 30.43
CA LYS A 284 9.51 23.79 31.13
C LYS A 284 9.06 22.62 30.28
N TRP A 285 9.71 21.47 30.46
CA TRP A 285 9.32 20.23 29.78
C TRP A 285 7.86 19.84 30.05
N LYS A 286 7.36 20.13 31.26
CA LYS A 286 5.96 19.90 31.61
C LYS A 286 4.97 20.71 30.78
N ASP A 287 5.39 21.86 30.24
CA ASP A 287 4.50 22.76 29.49
C ASP A 287 4.29 22.24 28.06
N VAL A 288 5.22 21.43 27.53
CA VAL A 288 5.13 20.77 26.22
C VAL A 288 4.71 19.30 26.30
N HIS A 289 4.86 18.66 27.46
CA HIS A 289 4.44 17.28 27.67
C HIS A 289 2.93 17.13 27.39
N THR A 290 2.56 16.12 26.61
CA THR A 290 1.20 15.83 26.10
C THR A 290 0.57 16.91 25.22
N LYS A 291 1.32 17.95 24.83
CA LYS A 291 0.85 18.96 23.87
C LYS A 291 1.09 18.49 22.43
N TYR A 292 0.43 19.14 21.49
CA TYR A 292 0.63 18.87 20.07
C TYR A 292 1.85 19.61 19.54
N LEU A 293 2.52 18.97 18.57
CA LEU A 293 3.57 19.55 17.79
C LEU A 293 3.02 20.75 17.01
N HIS A 294 3.72 21.87 17.10
CA HIS A 294 3.49 23.04 16.29
C HIS A 294 4.17 22.84 14.94
N VAL A 295 3.45 23.05 13.84
CA VAL A 295 4.02 23.07 12.50
C VAL A 295 3.68 24.39 11.83
N ALA A 296 4.66 24.94 11.11
CA ALA A 296 4.43 26.08 10.25
C ALA A 296 3.96 25.58 8.88
N GLY A 297 2.84 26.14 8.42
CA GLY A 297 2.19 25.74 7.16
C GLY A 297 1.41 24.42 7.25
N ASP A 298 1.11 23.85 6.09
CA ASP A 298 0.25 22.66 5.95
C ASP A 298 1.03 21.34 5.91
N ASN A 299 2.36 21.41 5.95
CA ASN A 299 3.24 20.26 5.80
C ASN A 299 3.64 19.67 7.16
N LEU A 300 3.55 18.35 7.26
CA LEU A 300 3.85 17.59 8.47
C LEU A 300 5.09 16.70 8.28
N PRO A 301 5.90 16.47 9.33
CA PRO A 301 6.91 15.43 9.28
C PRO A 301 6.31 14.05 8.96
N ALA A 302 7.07 13.15 8.35
CA ALA A 302 6.52 11.86 7.92
C ALA A 302 6.09 11.04 9.13
N ARG A 303 4.80 10.70 9.15
CA ARG A 303 4.17 9.96 10.23
C ARG A 303 4.91 8.67 10.61
N ARG A 304 5.27 7.83 9.63
CA ARG A 304 5.94 6.54 9.90
C ARG A 304 7.34 6.71 10.51
N LEU A 305 8.06 7.78 10.16
CA LEU A 305 9.37 8.07 10.76
C LEU A 305 9.21 8.43 12.24
N LEU A 306 8.22 9.25 12.57
CA LEU A 306 7.88 9.59 13.96
C LEU A 306 7.44 8.36 14.75
N ALA A 307 6.59 7.51 14.16
CA ALA A 307 6.16 6.26 14.79
C ALA A 307 7.34 5.29 15.05
N PHE A 308 8.26 5.19 14.10
CA PHE A 308 9.47 4.38 14.23
C PHE A 308 10.40 4.92 15.32
N HIS A 309 10.69 6.22 15.33
CA HIS A 309 11.49 6.83 16.40
C HIS A 309 10.81 6.65 17.77
N ALA A 310 9.51 6.95 17.88
CA ALA A 310 8.75 6.82 19.11
C ALA A 310 8.77 5.37 19.65
N HIS A 311 8.70 4.37 18.77
CA HIS A 311 8.80 2.97 19.17
C HIS A 311 10.14 2.68 19.87
N HIS A 312 11.25 3.08 19.26
CA HIS A 312 12.58 2.93 19.87
C HIS A 312 12.72 3.75 21.15
N ALA A 313 12.18 4.97 21.18
CA ALA A 313 12.26 5.85 22.33
C ALA A 313 11.51 5.29 23.55
N ILE A 314 10.29 4.80 23.35
CA ILE A 314 9.48 4.18 24.40
C ILE A 314 10.14 2.91 24.91
N LYS A 315 10.64 2.05 24.00
CA LYS A 315 11.36 0.83 24.40
C LYS A 315 12.60 1.17 25.24
N HIS A 316 13.37 2.19 24.83
CA HIS A 316 14.52 2.66 25.60
C HIS A 316 14.10 3.17 26.98
N ALA A 317 13.06 4.00 27.06
CA ALA A 317 12.56 4.54 28.31
C ALA A 317 12.07 3.46 29.28
N VAL A 318 11.41 2.40 28.77
CA VAL A 318 11.04 1.23 29.57
C VAL A 318 12.28 0.49 30.07
N SER A 319 13.28 0.25 29.20
CA SER A 319 14.51 -0.43 29.59
C SER A 319 15.33 0.36 30.63
N ALA A 320 15.28 1.69 30.55
CA ALA A 320 15.95 2.60 31.48
C ALA A 320 15.16 2.83 32.77
N GLY A 321 13.96 2.23 32.90
CA GLY A 321 13.10 2.38 34.07
C GLY A 321 12.41 3.74 34.20
N TRP A 322 12.33 4.54 33.13
CA TRP A 322 11.69 5.86 33.13
C TRP A 322 10.18 5.80 32.90
N GLN A 323 9.70 4.73 32.26
CA GLN A 323 8.30 4.50 31.91
C GLN A 323 7.91 3.08 32.24
N LYS A 324 6.66 2.85 32.62
CA LYS A 324 6.13 1.49 32.78
C LYS A 324 5.77 0.89 31.43
N PRO A 325 5.90 -0.43 31.25
CA PRO A 325 5.41 -1.10 30.04
C PRO A 325 3.93 -0.78 29.78
N GLY A 326 3.63 -0.28 28.58
CA GLY A 326 2.26 0.06 28.16
C GLY A 326 1.72 1.41 28.64
N GLU A 327 2.48 2.18 29.43
CA GLU A 327 2.08 3.52 29.89
C GLU A 327 2.00 4.52 28.73
N VAL A 328 3.00 4.50 27.86
CA VAL A 328 3.02 5.25 26.61
C VAL A 328 3.11 4.24 25.47
N ILE A 329 2.24 4.36 24.48
CA ILE A 329 2.20 3.47 23.31
C ILE A 329 2.20 4.28 22.01
N VAL A 330 2.85 3.75 20.99
CA VAL A 330 2.74 4.31 19.64
C VAL A 330 1.35 4.02 19.11
N SER A 331 0.58 5.06 18.81
CA SER A 331 -0.76 4.92 18.26
C SER A 331 -0.72 4.19 16.92
N GLN A 332 -1.80 3.44 16.62
CA GLN A 332 -1.96 2.78 15.33
C GLN A 332 -1.94 3.78 14.19
N ALA A 333 -2.42 5.01 14.42
CA ALA A 333 -2.36 6.10 13.45
C ALA A 333 -0.97 6.22 12.81
N GLY A 334 0.10 6.10 13.62
CA GLY A 334 1.50 6.17 13.19
C GLY A 334 1.91 5.22 12.06
N TRP A 335 1.17 4.13 11.88
CA TRP A 335 1.49 3.05 10.95
C TRP A 335 0.50 2.92 9.78
N VAL A 336 -0.69 3.50 9.89
CA VAL A 336 -1.72 3.37 8.85
C VAL A 336 -1.23 3.98 7.54
N SER A 337 -1.25 3.24 6.44
CA SER A 337 -1.02 3.73 5.07
C SER A 337 -1.39 2.67 4.04
N PRO A 338 -1.74 3.07 2.82
CA PRO A 338 -1.77 2.14 1.68
C PRO A 338 -0.40 1.45 1.49
N GLY A 339 -0.41 0.15 1.21
CA GLY A 339 0.80 -0.65 0.91
C GLY A 339 1.68 -1.04 2.10
N TYR A 340 1.28 -0.78 3.34
CA TYR A 340 2.07 -1.10 4.53
C TYR A 340 1.58 -2.37 5.25
N ASP A 341 2.43 -3.39 5.30
CA ASP A 341 2.18 -4.61 6.08
C ASP A 341 2.57 -4.38 7.56
N ARG A 342 1.54 -4.14 8.37
CA ARG A 342 1.66 -3.92 9.82
C ARG A 342 2.22 -5.14 10.54
N GLU A 343 1.79 -6.34 10.18
CA GLU A 343 2.18 -7.53 10.91
C GLU A 343 3.65 -7.85 10.66
N LEU A 344 4.10 -7.60 9.43
CA LEU A 344 5.48 -7.77 9.06
C LEU A 344 6.39 -6.73 9.73
N MET A 345 6.01 -5.45 9.78
CA MET A 345 6.80 -4.48 10.54
C MET A 345 6.80 -4.80 12.03
N ARG A 346 5.67 -5.21 12.61
CA ARG A 346 5.61 -5.62 14.02
C ARG A 346 6.55 -6.79 14.30
N LYS A 347 6.47 -7.87 13.51
CA LYS A 347 7.38 -9.02 13.60
C LYS A 347 8.83 -8.62 13.42
N TYR A 348 9.11 -7.64 12.56
CA TYR A 348 10.46 -7.15 12.32
C TYR A 348 10.98 -6.30 13.48
N LEU A 349 10.18 -5.37 14.02
CA LEU A 349 10.54 -4.58 15.22
C LEU A 349 10.73 -5.47 16.45
N GLU A 350 9.92 -6.53 16.58
CA GLU A 350 10.05 -7.56 17.61
C GLU A 350 11.25 -8.51 17.34
N GLY A 351 11.56 -8.80 16.06
CA GLY A 351 12.61 -9.71 15.63
C GLY A 351 14.01 -9.09 15.60
N ALA A 352 14.13 -7.80 15.26
CA ALA A 352 15.38 -7.03 15.34
C ALA A 352 15.94 -6.98 16.78
N VAL A 353 15.09 -7.22 17.79
CA VAL A 353 15.48 -7.36 19.20
C VAL A 353 16.33 -8.62 19.43
N THR A 354 16.10 -9.69 18.68
CA THR A 354 16.85 -10.94 18.84
C THR A 354 18.23 -10.87 18.17
N SER A 355 18.39 -10.11 17.09
CA SER A 355 19.69 -9.96 16.41
C SER A 355 20.60 -8.91 17.06
N GLU A 356 20.07 -7.81 17.62
CA GLU A 356 20.87 -6.87 18.43
C GLU A 356 21.30 -7.49 19.77
N GLY A 357 20.45 -8.31 20.40
CA GLY A 357 20.83 -9.06 21.62
C GLY A 357 21.95 -10.08 21.36
N LEU A 358 21.98 -10.69 20.18
CA LEU A 358 23.06 -11.59 19.74
C LEU A 358 24.37 -10.84 19.43
N LEU A 359 24.30 -9.61 18.90
CA LEU A 359 25.48 -8.79 18.62
C LEU A 359 26.09 -8.18 19.89
N ILE A 360 25.28 -7.83 20.89
CA ILE A 360 25.78 -7.36 22.19
C ILE A 360 26.44 -8.52 22.96
N ALA A 361 25.80 -9.70 23.00
CA ALA A 361 26.37 -10.90 23.63
C ALA A 361 27.69 -11.33 22.96
N ALA A 362 27.80 -11.23 21.62
CA ALA A 362 29.04 -11.51 20.90
C ALA A 362 30.15 -10.47 21.13
N SER A 363 29.81 -9.27 21.61
CA SER A 363 30.79 -8.21 21.93
C SER A 363 31.34 -8.29 23.36
N GLU A 364 30.58 -8.87 24.29
CA GLU A 364 30.98 -9.06 25.69
C GLU A 364 31.89 -10.30 25.85
N ASP A 365 31.66 -11.37 25.09
CA ASP A 365 32.50 -12.58 25.11
C ASP A 365 33.90 -12.39 24.50
N ASN A 366 34.15 -11.27 23.82
CA ASN A 366 35.42 -10.97 23.16
C ASN A 366 36.31 -9.96 23.95
N GLN A 367 35.91 -9.58 25.17
CA GLN A 367 36.72 -8.75 26.08
C GLN A 367 37.30 -9.53 27.27
N SER A 368 37.08 -10.84 27.32
CA SER A 368 37.65 -11.73 28.33
C SER A 368 38.43 -12.89 27.70
N GLN A 369 39.48 -12.57 26.94
CA GLN A 369 40.63 -13.46 26.68
C GLN A 369 41.94 -12.67 26.59
#